data_AF-A0A438N0T6-F1
#
_entry.id   AF-A0A438N0T6-F1
#
_cell.length_a   1.000
_cell.length_b   1.000
_cell.length_c   1.000
_cell.angle_alpha   90.00
_cell.angle_beta   90.00
_cell.angle_gamma   90.00
#
_symmetry.space_group_name_H-M   'P 1'
#
loop_
_entity.id
_entity.type
_entity.pdbx_description
1 polymer ?
#
loop_
_entity_poly.entity_id
_entity_poly.type
_entity_poly.pdbx_seq_one_letter_code
_entity_poly.pdbx_strand_id
1 'polypeptide(L)'
;MADIQVPIQSSQSVDSTPTAGSAATPTPTSTLSLNSMQAQEEVNNTLPNGWVSVSEPNTLPTSTVSPAAPTSLPADEPKHPTYAAAISDAVDLADAPLFSESLISAEVLADLPTGYSIRPLRRSDYYGGFLPTLRVLTTVGEPTLAEFNARYDFMSSRNDTYYILVVCDESSTVVGTGAVIVERKFIHNMGLVGHIEDIAVAKNQQGKKLGLRIIQALDHVAKEVGCYKSILDCSEANEGFYVKCGFKRAGLEMAHYYEGPKSSYERS
;
A
#
# COMPACT_ATOMS: atom_id res chain seq x y z
N MET A 1 54.03 30.12 -25.80
CA MET A 1 53.51 31.45 -25.42
C MET A 1 52.47 31.17 -24.34
N ALA A 2 52.90 30.96 -23.10
CA ALA A 2 53.15 31.96 -22.04
C ALA A 2 51.81 32.50 -21.49
N ASP A 3 51.44 32.51 -20.20
CA ASP A 3 52.03 32.19 -18.89
C ASP A 3 50.84 31.91 -17.91
N ILE A 4 50.80 30.86 -17.10
CA ILE A 4 51.17 30.76 -15.66
C ILE A 4 51.09 32.08 -14.86
N GLN A 5 50.24 32.14 -13.82
CA GLN A 5 50.66 32.50 -12.45
C GLN A 5 49.55 32.21 -11.41
N VAL A 6 49.92 31.41 -10.42
CA VAL A 6 49.28 31.20 -9.11
C VAL A 6 49.74 32.31 -8.15
N PRO A 7 49.08 32.52 -7.00
CA PRO A 7 49.87 32.72 -5.79
C PRO A 7 49.47 31.84 -4.60
N ILE A 8 50.52 31.45 -3.90
CA ILE A 8 50.62 30.55 -2.75
C ILE A 8 50.51 31.33 -1.43
N GLN A 9 49.92 30.64 -0.44
CA GLN A 9 49.98 30.70 1.03
C GLN A 9 50.86 31.74 1.78
N SER A 10 50.36 32.11 2.97
CA SER A 10 51.09 32.02 4.27
C SER A 10 50.09 32.18 5.44
N SER A 11 49.76 31.10 6.18
CA SER A 11 50.26 30.78 7.53
C SER A 11 50.04 31.85 8.62
N GLN A 12 49.23 31.55 9.64
CA GLN A 12 49.70 31.21 11.00
C GLN A 12 48.53 31.06 11.99
N SER A 13 48.74 30.11 12.89
CA SER A 13 47.96 29.71 14.07
C SER A 13 47.95 30.75 15.19
N VAL A 14 46.86 30.85 15.96
CA VAL A 14 46.93 30.88 17.43
C VAL A 14 45.57 30.51 18.05
N ASP A 15 45.69 29.71 19.09
CA ASP A 15 44.71 29.18 20.03
C ASP A 15 44.18 30.27 21.00
N SER A 16 42.90 30.18 21.40
CA SER A 16 42.41 30.42 22.76
C SER A 16 40.87 30.49 22.81
N THR A 17 40.26 29.53 23.50
CA THR A 17 38.94 29.70 24.16
C THR A 17 39.15 30.46 25.49
N PRO A 18 38.17 31.24 25.99
CA PRO A 18 37.19 30.67 26.94
C PRO A 18 35.77 31.31 26.98
N THR A 19 34.81 30.45 27.29
CA THR A 19 33.73 30.58 28.31
C THR A 19 32.57 31.61 28.18
N ALA A 20 31.37 31.01 28.09
CA ALA A 20 30.06 31.33 28.70
C ALA A 20 29.54 32.77 28.81
N GLY A 21 28.32 32.98 28.28
CA GLY A 21 27.45 34.11 28.57
C GLY A 21 25.99 33.82 28.20
N SER A 22 25.17 33.65 29.23
CA SER A 22 23.72 33.48 29.23
C SER A 22 22.99 34.72 28.68
N ALA A 23 21.87 34.51 27.98
CA ALA A 23 20.53 35.01 28.36
C ALA A 23 19.62 35.40 27.18
N ALA A 24 18.36 34.94 27.33
CA ALA A 24 17.10 35.62 27.04
C ALA A 24 16.60 35.77 25.59
N THR A 25 15.53 35.00 25.33
CA THR A 25 14.40 35.23 24.44
C THR A 25 13.81 36.65 24.53
N PRO A 26 13.05 37.09 23.50
CA PRO A 26 11.61 37.18 23.77
C PRO A 26 10.72 36.71 22.61
N THR A 27 9.70 35.96 22.99
CA THR A 27 8.43 35.74 22.28
C THR A 27 7.63 37.04 22.21
N PRO A 28 6.73 37.20 21.23
CA PRO A 28 5.47 37.86 21.47
C PRO A 28 4.32 36.84 21.32
N THR A 29 3.67 36.60 22.45
CA THR A 29 2.33 36.02 22.56
C THR A 29 1.31 37.09 22.15
N SER A 30 0.41 36.77 21.22
CA SER A 30 -0.88 37.45 21.12
C SER A 30 -2.00 36.47 21.48
N THR A 31 -2.46 36.57 22.71
CA THR A 31 -3.74 36.04 23.19
C THR A 31 -4.87 36.94 22.70
N LEU A 32 -5.84 36.36 21.99
CA LEU A 32 -7.21 36.86 21.96
C LEU A 32 -8.13 35.71 22.36
N SER A 33 -8.68 35.84 23.57
CA SER A 33 -9.87 35.14 24.05
C SER A 33 -11.04 36.10 23.90
N LEU A 34 -12.18 35.64 23.38
CA LEU A 34 -13.48 35.76 24.04
C LEU A 34 -14.62 35.16 23.19
N ASN A 35 -15.48 34.46 23.93
CA ASN A 35 -16.90 34.20 23.73
C ASN A 35 -17.36 33.04 22.84
N SER A 36 -17.66 31.96 23.56
CA SER A 36 -18.83 31.11 23.37
C SER A 36 -20.14 31.91 23.26
N MET A 37 -20.87 31.73 22.16
CA MET A 37 -22.33 31.82 22.15
C MET A 37 -22.88 30.64 21.36
N GLN A 38 -23.72 29.85 22.03
CA GLN A 38 -24.62 28.89 21.41
C GLN A 38 -25.69 29.69 20.65
N ALA A 39 -25.92 29.32 19.39
CA ALA A 39 -27.13 29.65 18.66
C ALA A 39 -27.71 28.34 18.11
N GLN A 40 -28.90 27.99 18.60
CA GLN A 40 -29.85 27.11 17.92
C GLN A 40 -30.61 27.92 16.86
N GLU A 41 -31.35 27.21 16.01
CA GLU A 41 -32.21 27.65 14.89
C GLU A 41 -31.45 27.76 13.55
N GLU A 42 -31.96 27.32 12.40
CA GLU A 42 -33.21 26.64 12.04
C GLU A 42 -32.93 25.96 10.69
N VAL A 43 -33.44 24.75 10.49
CA VAL A 43 -33.32 24.04 9.21
C VAL A 43 -34.35 24.63 8.26
N ASN A 44 -33.89 25.40 7.28
CA ASN A 44 -34.71 25.74 6.13
C ASN A 44 -33.85 25.72 4.87
N ASN A 45 -33.97 24.65 4.09
CA ASN A 45 -33.63 24.68 2.67
C ASN A 45 -34.72 23.94 1.91
N THR A 46 -35.59 24.76 1.36
CA THR A 46 -36.57 24.47 0.32
C THR A 46 -35.85 23.81 -0.86
N LEU A 47 -36.30 22.61 -1.25
CA LEU A 47 -35.91 22.00 -2.52
C LEU A 47 -36.85 22.53 -3.61
N PRO A 48 -36.36 23.19 -4.68
CA PRO A 48 -37.13 23.29 -5.90
C PRO A 48 -36.96 21.98 -6.68
N ASN A 49 -38.02 21.62 -7.41
CA ASN A 49 -38.08 20.60 -8.48
C ASN A 49 -38.88 19.35 -8.08
N GLY A 50 -40.18 19.44 -8.35
CA GLY A 50 -41.19 18.40 -8.20
C GLY A 50 -40.84 17.07 -8.87
N TRP A 51 -40.58 16.08 -8.04
CA TRP A 51 -40.70 14.67 -8.39
C TRP A 51 -41.66 14.05 -7.37
N VAL A 52 -42.77 13.53 -7.88
CA VAL A 52 -43.82 12.87 -7.10
C VAL A 52 -43.39 11.43 -6.86
N SER A 53 -43.42 11.01 -5.59
CA SER A 53 -43.26 9.61 -5.18
C SER A 53 -44.49 8.81 -5.62
N VAL A 54 -44.28 7.77 -6.43
CA VAL A 54 -45.30 6.75 -6.71
C VAL A 54 -44.82 5.44 -6.11
N SER A 55 -45.54 5.00 -5.07
CA SER A 55 -45.45 3.67 -4.50
C SER A 55 -46.61 2.84 -5.03
N GLU A 56 -46.36 1.69 -5.67
CA GLU A 56 -47.32 0.58 -5.68
C GLU A 56 -46.61 -0.79 -5.73
N PRO A 57 -47.26 -1.83 -5.17
CA PRO A 57 -46.67 -3.14 -4.87
C PRO A 57 -46.86 -4.14 -6.02
N ASN A 58 -46.06 -5.20 -6.12
CA ASN A 58 -46.54 -6.59 -6.00
C ASN A 58 -45.49 -7.68 -6.33
N THR A 59 -45.52 -8.70 -5.47
CA THR A 59 -45.43 -10.17 -5.70
C THR A 59 -44.43 -10.80 -6.68
N LEU A 60 -43.62 -11.69 -6.08
CA LEU A 60 -42.88 -12.83 -6.63
C LEU A 60 -43.70 -13.72 -7.60
N PRO A 61 -42.98 -14.41 -8.51
CA PRO A 61 -43.25 -15.82 -8.76
C PRO A 61 -42.03 -16.71 -8.44
N THR A 62 -42.30 -17.76 -7.68
CA THR A 62 -41.42 -18.89 -7.39
C THR A 62 -41.30 -19.79 -8.62
N SER A 63 -40.08 -20.09 -9.08
CA SER A 63 -39.82 -21.18 -10.02
C SER A 63 -38.81 -22.18 -9.43
N THR A 64 -39.31 -23.36 -9.13
CA THR A 64 -38.57 -24.54 -8.69
C THR A 64 -37.79 -25.16 -9.85
N VAL A 65 -36.47 -25.37 -9.69
CA VAL A 65 -35.66 -26.20 -10.59
C VAL A 65 -35.04 -27.34 -9.77
N SER A 66 -35.31 -28.57 -10.20
CA SER A 66 -34.78 -29.81 -9.62
C SER A 66 -33.29 -30.02 -10.00
N PRO A 67 -32.49 -30.69 -9.15
CA PRO A 67 -31.07 -30.91 -9.41
C PRO A 67 -30.82 -32.12 -10.33
N ALA A 68 -29.90 -31.95 -11.27
CA ALA A 68 -29.35 -33.02 -12.11
C ALA A 68 -28.14 -33.69 -11.41
N ALA A 69 -28.01 -35.00 -11.64
CA ALA A 69 -27.06 -35.91 -11.02
C ALA A 69 -25.60 -35.73 -11.52
N PRO A 70 -24.59 -36.17 -10.72
CA PRO A 70 -23.18 -35.99 -11.05
C PRO A 70 -22.70 -37.02 -12.09
N THR A 71 -21.96 -36.54 -13.11
CA THR A 71 -21.22 -37.39 -14.06
C THR A 71 -19.74 -37.32 -13.72
N SER A 72 -19.13 -38.49 -13.51
CA SER A 72 -17.71 -38.69 -13.18
C SER A 72 -16.79 -38.43 -14.38
N LEU A 73 -15.64 -37.82 -14.12
CA LEU A 73 -14.51 -37.73 -15.06
C LEU A 73 -13.45 -38.78 -14.70
N PRO A 74 -12.84 -39.48 -15.69
CA PRO A 74 -11.77 -40.44 -15.45
C PRO A 74 -10.41 -39.75 -15.27
N ALA A 75 -9.60 -40.37 -14.42
CA ALA A 75 -8.21 -40.02 -14.11
C ALA A 75 -7.27 -40.45 -15.24
N ASP A 76 -6.36 -39.57 -15.66
CA ASP A 76 -5.10 -39.95 -16.28
C ASP A 76 -4.08 -38.80 -16.12
N GLU A 77 -3.01 -39.06 -15.38
CA GLU A 77 -1.93 -38.10 -15.06
C GLU A 77 -0.60 -38.65 -15.63
N PRO A 78 0.12 -37.92 -16.50
CA PRO A 78 1.43 -38.33 -16.97
C PRO A 78 2.55 -37.80 -16.05
N LYS A 79 3.43 -38.72 -15.62
CA LYS A 79 4.62 -38.48 -14.79
C LYS A 79 5.68 -37.65 -15.54
N HIS A 80 6.14 -36.55 -14.93
CA HIS A 80 7.31 -35.79 -15.40
C HIS A 80 8.62 -36.21 -14.69
N PRO A 81 9.77 -36.28 -15.40
CA PRO A 81 11.08 -36.55 -14.80
C PRO A 81 11.67 -35.28 -14.16
N THR A 82 12.44 -35.49 -13.09
CA THR A 82 13.07 -34.46 -12.25
C THR A 82 14.23 -33.74 -12.94
N TYR A 83 14.17 -32.41 -12.99
CA TYR A 83 15.17 -31.52 -13.59
C TYR A 83 15.91 -30.75 -12.47
N ALA A 84 16.89 -31.37 -11.84
CA ALA A 84 17.65 -30.76 -10.75
C ALA A 84 19.15 -30.98 -10.97
N ALA A 85 19.83 -30.00 -11.59
CA ALA A 85 21.28 -29.80 -11.43
C ALA A 85 21.89 -28.63 -12.25
N ALA A 86 21.20 -28.01 -13.20
CA ALA A 86 21.86 -27.11 -14.17
C ALA A 86 21.32 -25.68 -14.26
N ILE A 87 20.63 -25.16 -13.24
CA ILE A 87 20.09 -23.79 -13.25
C ILE A 87 20.30 -23.16 -11.87
N SER A 88 21.49 -22.65 -11.55
CA SER A 88 21.70 -21.87 -10.31
C SER A 88 21.88 -20.39 -10.61
N ASP A 89 22.62 -20.02 -11.67
CA ASP A 89 23.06 -18.63 -11.80
C ASP A 89 22.14 -17.76 -12.69
N ALA A 90 21.34 -18.38 -13.56
CA ALA A 90 20.33 -17.70 -14.39
C ALA A 90 18.95 -17.61 -13.73
N VAL A 91 18.70 -18.38 -12.65
CA VAL A 91 17.42 -18.36 -11.91
C VAL A 91 17.32 -17.13 -11.01
N ASP A 92 18.46 -16.64 -10.51
CA ASP A 92 18.50 -15.61 -9.47
C ASP A 92 18.11 -14.21 -9.99
N LEU A 93 18.40 -13.90 -11.26
CA LEU A 93 17.91 -12.67 -11.91
C LEU A 93 16.43 -12.77 -12.35
N ALA A 94 15.90 -13.98 -12.53
CA ALA A 94 14.52 -14.17 -12.97
C ALA A 94 13.50 -13.91 -11.85
N ASP A 95 13.92 -14.08 -10.58
CA ASP A 95 13.08 -13.90 -9.39
C ASP A 95 13.57 -12.79 -8.43
N ALA A 96 14.26 -11.78 -8.99
CA ALA A 96 14.74 -10.64 -8.24
C ALA A 96 13.60 -9.89 -7.53
N PRO A 97 13.84 -9.32 -6.33
CA PRO A 97 12.84 -8.53 -5.61
C PRO A 97 12.42 -7.29 -6.41
N LEU A 98 11.14 -6.90 -6.29
CA LEU A 98 10.56 -5.78 -7.04
C LEU A 98 11.29 -4.44 -6.77
N PHE A 99 11.79 -4.26 -5.55
CA PHE A 99 12.61 -3.12 -5.14
C PHE A 99 13.68 -3.57 -4.13
N SER A 100 14.61 -2.68 -3.78
CA SER A 100 15.70 -3.02 -2.84
C SER A 100 15.19 -3.44 -1.47
N GLU A 101 15.62 -4.61 -0.98
CA GLU A 101 15.29 -5.10 0.36
C GLU A 101 15.80 -4.17 1.48
N SER A 102 16.79 -3.31 1.18
CA SER A 102 17.30 -2.30 2.12
C SER A 102 16.27 -1.25 2.53
N LEU A 103 15.17 -1.11 1.78
CA LEU A 103 14.07 -0.20 2.11
C LEU A 103 13.06 -0.82 3.10
N ILE A 104 13.24 -2.09 3.48
CA ILE A 104 12.43 -2.71 4.53
C ILE A 104 13.01 -2.32 5.89
N SER A 105 12.18 -1.71 6.74
CA SER A 105 12.59 -1.26 8.07
C SER A 105 13.16 -2.39 8.92
N ALA A 106 14.39 -2.19 9.43
CA ALA A 106 15.02 -3.11 10.38
C ALA A 106 14.22 -3.26 11.68
N GLU A 107 13.55 -2.19 12.12
CA GLU A 107 12.67 -2.23 13.29
C GLU A 107 11.48 -3.15 13.00
N VAL A 108 10.82 -3.00 11.85
CA VAL A 108 9.69 -3.88 11.48
C VAL A 108 10.13 -5.34 11.36
N LEU A 109 11.32 -5.60 10.83
CA LEU A 109 11.91 -6.95 10.76
C LEU A 109 12.11 -7.56 12.15
N ALA A 110 12.60 -6.79 13.12
CA ALA A 110 12.78 -7.25 14.50
C ALA A 110 11.43 -7.52 15.22
N ASP A 111 10.38 -6.81 14.80
CA ASP A 111 9.07 -6.79 15.44
C ASP A 111 8.04 -7.77 14.83
N LEU A 112 8.44 -8.49 13.77
CA LEU A 112 7.65 -9.55 13.15
C LEU A 112 7.54 -10.76 14.09
N PRO A 113 6.37 -11.43 14.15
CA PRO A 113 6.25 -12.67 14.90
C PRO A 113 7.23 -13.73 14.36
N THR A 114 7.76 -14.56 15.25
CA THR A 114 8.63 -15.69 14.87
C THR A 114 7.98 -16.54 13.79
N GLY A 115 8.80 -16.94 12.80
CA GLY A 115 8.35 -17.75 11.67
C GLY A 115 7.79 -16.95 10.50
N TYR A 116 7.61 -15.63 10.64
CA TYR A 116 7.20 -14.77 9.54
C TYR A 116 8.39 -13.99 8.97
N SER A 117 8.25 -13.59 7.71
CA SER A 117 9.16 -12.67 7.04
C SER A 117 8.37 -11.61 6.29
N ILE A 118 8.99 -10.46 6.01
CA ILE A 118 8.45 -9.42 5.12
C ILE A 118 9.52 -9.07 4.10
N ARG A 119 9.13 -9.01 2.82
CA ARG A 119 10.06 -8.74 1.72
C ARG A 119 9.33 -8.12 0.53
N PRO A 120 10.04 -7.51 -0.43
CA PRO A 120 9.47 -7.11 -1.71
C PRO A 120 8.82 -8.29 -2.44
N LEU A 121 7.79 -7.99 -3.22
CA LEU A 121 7.15 -8.93 -4.14
C LEU A 121 8.18 -9.48 -5.15
N ARG A 122 8.02 -10.74 -5.53
CA ARG A 122 8.82 -11.43 -6.56
C ARG A 122 7.91 -12.06 -7.61
N ARG A 123 8.47 -12.52 -8.73
CA ARG A 123 7.65 -13.17 -9.78
C ARG A 123 7.09 -14.50 -9.32
N SER A 124 7.89 -15.26 -8.58
CA SER A 124 7.53 -16.56 -8.03
C SER A 124 6.34 -16.51 -7.07
N ASP A 125 6.03 -15.33 -6.50
CA ASP A 125 4.88 -15.13 -5.62
C ASP A 125 3.53 -15.34 -6.32
N TYR A 126 3.50 -15.37 -7.67
CA TYR A 126 2.36 -15.88 -8.45
C TYR A 126 1.93 -17.27 -7.97
N TYR A 127 2.90 -18.17 -7.74
CA TYR A 127 2.67 -19.50 -7.19
C TYR A 127 2.72 -19.52 -5.65
N GLY A 128 3.33 -18.49 -5.05
CA GLY A 128 3.53 -18.35 -3.60
C GLY A 128 2.32 -17.86 -2.81
N GLY A 129 1.12 -17.77 -3.41
CA GLY A 129 -0.10 -17.39 -2.67
C GLY A 129 -0.45 -15.90 -2.67
N PHE A 130 0.22 -15.08 -3.49
CA PHE A 130 -0.04 -13.64 -3.58
C PHE A 130 -1.47 -13.32 -4.05
N LEU A 131 -1.91 -13.86 -5.20
CA LEU A 131 -3.24 -13.60 -5.73
C LEU A 131 -4.34 -14.14 -4.79
N PRO A 132 -4.26 -15.37 -4.23
CA PRO A 132 -5.18 -15.81 -3.19
C PRO A 132 -5.26 -14.88 -1.98
N THR A 133 -4.14 -14.28 -1.55
CA THR A 133 -4.12 -13.33 -0.43
C THR A 133 -4.87 -12.06 -0.77
N LEU A 134 -4.68 -11.47 -1.97
CA LEU A 134 -5.41 -10.27 -2.41
C LEU A 134 -6.93 -10.46 -2.46
N ARG A 135 -7.41 -11.69 -2.73
CA ARG A 135 -8.86 -11.99 -2.83
C ARG A 135 -9.64 -11.78 -1.53
N VAL A 136 -8.98 -11.62 -0.38
CA VAL A 136 -9.67 -11.26 0.87
C VAL A 136 -10.08 -9.79 0.91
N LEU A 137 -9.46 -8.94 0.08
CA LEU A 137 -9.75 -7.52 -0.02
C LEU A 137 -10.86 -7.24 -1.04
N THR A 138 -10.72 -7.77 -2.26
CA THR A 138 -11.64 -7.50 -3.37
C THR A 138 -11.54 -8.57 -4.46
N THR A 139 -12.31 -8.41 -5.54
CA THR A 139 -12.24 -9.24 -6.73
C THR A 139 -10.89 -9.07 -7.45
N VAL A 140 -10.21 -10.19 -7.71
CA VAL A 140 -8.92 -10.23 -8.45
C VAL A 140 -9.09 -10.82 -9.87
N GLY A 141 -9.96 -11.82 -10.02
CA GLY A 141 -10.01 -12.66 -11.21
C GLY A 141 -8.94 -13.78 -11.19
N GLU A 142 -8.68 -14.34 -12.37
CA GLU A 142 -7.74 -15.45 -12.59
C GLU A 142 -6.73 -15.09 -13.70
N PRO A 143 -5.84 -14.11 -13.47
CA PRO A 143 -4.83 -13.75 -14.46
C PRO A 143 -3.88 -14.93 -14.69
N THR A 144 -3.50 -15.14 -15.95
CA THR A 144 -2.47 -16.09 -16.33
C THR A 144 -1.09 -15.64 -15.82
N LEU A 145 -0.15 -16.59 -15.72
CA LEU A 145 1.24 -16.26 -15.36
C LEU A 145 1.85 -15.21 -16.31
N ALA A 146 1.53 -15.28 -17.62
CA ALA A 146 2.03 -14.33 -18.60
C ALA A 146 1.53 -12.90 -18.32
N GLU A 147 0.25 -12.74 -17.97
CA GLU A 147 -0.33 -11.45 -17.61
C GLU A 147 0.26 -10.91 -16.30
N PHE A 148 0.44 -11.78 -15.31
CA PHE A 148 1.09 -11.42 -14.05
C PHE A 148 2.53 -10.95 -14.29
N ASN A 149 3.32 -11.70 -15.07
CA ASN A 149 4.71 -11.35 -15.39
C ASN A 149 4.79 -10.03 -16.16
N ALA A 150 3.91 -9.82 -17.15
CA ALA A 150 3.86 -8.57 -17.89
C ALA A 150 3.53 -7.38 -16.98
N ARG A 151 2.62 -7.55 -16.00
CA ARG A 151 2.34 -6.52 -15.00
C ARG A 151 3.52 -6.29 -14.06
N TYR A 152 4.19 -7.35 -13.64
CA TYR A 152 5.41 -7.27 -12.83
C TYR A 152 6.51 -6.49 -13.55
N ASP A 153 6.76 -6.77 -14.83
CA ASP A 153 7.72 -6.04 -15.67
C ASP A 153 7.43 -4.54 -15.74
N PHE A 154 6.16 -4.20 -15.92
CA PHE A 154 5.71 -2.82 -15.95
C PHE A 154 5.99 -2.11 -14.61
N MET A 155 5.71 -2.76 -13.49
CA MET A 155 5.95 -2.17 -12.16
C MET A 155 7.45 -2.10 -11.84
N SER A 156 8.21 -3.15 -12.15
CA SER A 156 9.66 -3.24 -11.91
C SER A 156 10.45 -2.20 -12.72
N SER A 157 10.03 -1.91 -13.96
CA SER A 157 10.62 -0.81 -14.76
C SER A 157 10.32 0.59 -14.21
N ARG A 158 9.52 0.70 -13.15
CA ARG A 158 9.16 1.90 -12.40
C ARG A 158 9.44 1.70 -10.91
N ASN A 159 10.64 1.18 -10.62
CA ASN A 159 11.12 0.84 -9.28
C ASN A 159 11.28 2.04 -8.32
N ASP A 160 10.99 3.25 -8.80
CA ASP A 160 10.91 4.49 -8.03
C ASP A 160 9.45 4.87 -7.69
N THR A 161 8.46 4.10 -8.16
CA THR A 161 7.03 4.42 -8.10
C THR A 161 6.23 3.36 -7.36
N TYR A 162 6.42 2.08 -7.69
CA TYR A 162 5.63 0.98 -7.13
C TYR A 162 6.47 0.18 -6.14
N TYR A 163 6.06 0.18 -4.87
CA TYR A 163 6.70 -0.59 -3.83
C TYR A 163 5.67 -1.56 -3.25
N ILE A 164 5.69 -2.79 -3.76
CA ILE A 164 4.78 -3.86 -3.31
C ILE A 164 5.56 -4.85 -2.47
N LEU A 165 5.09 -5.10 -1.25
CA LEU A 165 5.71 -6.04 -0.33
C LEU A 165 4.72 -7.11 0.11
N VAL A 166 5.27 -8.24 0.54
CA VAL A 166 4.54 -9.41 1.02
C VAL A 166 5.05 -9.81 2.38
N VAL A 167 4.14 -10.35 3.20
CA VAL A 167 4.47 -11.09 4.42
C VAL A 167 4.32 -12.57 4.11
N CYS A 168 5.34 -13.36 4.39
CA CYS A 168 5.33 -14.81 4.23
C CYS A 168 5.32 -15.50 5.60
N ASP A 169 4.66 -16.66 5.70
CA ASP A 169 4.72 -17.53 6.88
C ASP A 169 5.91 -18.53 6.82
N GLU A 170 5.97 -19.46 7.77
CA GLU A 170 7.05 -20.46 7.90
C GLU A 170 7.18 -21.37 6.67
N SER A 171 6.09 -21.54 5.91
CA SER A 171 6.07 -22.32 4.67
C SER A 171 6.53 -21.51 3.46
N SER A 172 6.96 -20.25 3.66
CA SER A 172 7.23 -19.26 2.62
C SER A 172 6.01 -18.89 1.77
N THR A 173 4.80 -19.20 2.24
CA THR A 173 3.55 -18.81 1.57
C THR A 173 3.24 -17.35 1.90
N VAL A 174 2.92 -16.55 0.89
CA VAL A 174 2.40 -15.19 1.04
C VAL A 174 1.06 -15.25 1.77
N VAL A 175 1.01 -14.55 2.90
CA VAL A 175 -0.15 -14.48 3.81
C VAL A 175 -0.59 -13.04 4.11
N GLY A 176 0.20 -12.06 3.69
CA GLY A 176 -0.16 -10.66 3.72
C GLY A 176 0.51 -9.90 2.58
N THR A 177 -0.09 -8.80 2.16
CA THR A 177 0.42 -7.93 1.11
C THR A 177 -0.02 -6.50 1.35
N GLY A 178 0.76 -5.58 0.79
CA GLY A 178 0.41 -4.18 0.67
C GLY A 178 1.33 -3.47 -0.30
N ALA A 179 0.88 -2.33 -0.81
CA ALA A 179 1.64 -1.49 -1.73
C ALA A 179 1.73 -0.06 -1.22
N VAL A 180 2.81 0.63 -1.57
CA VAL A 180 2.83 2.09 -1.59
C VAL A 180 3.20 2.58 -2.99
N ILE A 181 2.39 3.47 -3.52
CA ILE A 181 2.58 4.12 -4.83
C ILE A 181 3.02 5.55 -4.59
N VAL A 182 4.19 5.93 -5.12
CA VAL A 182 4.76 7.26 -4.91
C VAL A 182 4.34 8.20 -6.04
N GLU A 183 3.51 9.18 -5.72
CA GLU A 183 3.07 10.22 -6.63
C GLU A 183 3.99 11.44 -6.56
N ARG A 184 4.44 11.93 -7.71
CA ARG A 184 5.20 13.19 -7.84
C ARG A 184 4.23 14.34 -8.00
N LYS A 185 4.41 15.42 -7.25
CA LYS A 185 3.56 16.62 -7.32
C LYS A 185 4.40 17.86 -7.58
N PHE A 186 3.83 18.85 -8.28
CA PHE A 186 4.44 20.19 -8.37
C PHE A 186 4.34 20.98 -7.06
N ILE A 187 3.24 20.78 -6.33
CA ILE A 187 3.01 21.40 -5.01
C ILE A 187 3.98 20.85 -3.95
N HIS A 188 4.05 21.51 -2.79
CA HIS A 188 4.99 21.17 -1.72
C HIS A 188 6.45 21.14 -2.19
N ASN A 189 6.82 22.09 -3.06
CA ASN A 189 8.17 22.22 -3.62
C ASN A 189 8.64 20.95 -4.34
N MET A 190 7.91 20.53 -5.38
CA MET A 190 8.17 19.28 -6.10
C MET A 190 8.06 18.03 -5.21
N GLY A 191 7.13 18.06 -4.25
CA GLY A 191 7.02 17.05 -3.19
C GLY A 191 6.44 15.72 -3.67
N LEU A 192 6.65 14.67 -2.85
CA LEU A 192 6.16 13.32 -3.09
C LEU A 192 5.08 12.92 -2.08
N VAL A 193 4.08 12.16 -2.51
CA VAL A 193 3.05 11.55 -1.64
C VAL A 193 3.06 10.04 -1.83
N GLY A 194 3.10 9.29 -0.73
CA GLY A 194 2.86 7.85 -0.74
C GLY A 194 1.37 7.56 -0.65
N HIS A 195 0.85 6.74 -1.56
CA HIS A 195 -0.51 6.21 -1.51
C HIS A 195 -0.44 4.74 -1.14
N ILE A 196 -0.92 4.39 0.04
CA ILE A 196 -0.91 3.01 0.52
C ILE A 196 -2.15 2.29 -0.02
N GLU A 197 -1.93 1.20 -0.73
CA GLU A 197 -2.94 0.47 -1.50
C GLU A 197 -2.89 -1.03 -1.22
N ASP A 198 -3.96 -1.72 -1.59
CA ASP A 198 -4.04 -3.19 -1.68
C ASP A 198 -3.62 -3.95 -0.40
N ILE A 199 -3.99 -3.41 0.77
CA ILE A 199 -3.70 -4.03 2.07
C ILE A 199 -4.59 -5.25 2.29
N ALA A 200 -3.97 -6.43 2.32
CA ALA A 200 -4.66 -7.69 2.55
C ALA A 200 -3.87 -8.61 3.49
N VAL A 201 -4.58 -9.31 4.36
CA VAL A 201 -4.02 -10.38 5.20
C VAL A 201 -4.98 -11.56 5.15
N ALA A 202 -4.46 -12.75 4.83
CA ALA A 202 -5.21 -13.99 4.75
C ALA A 202 -6.05 -14.20 6.03
N LYS A 203 -7.31 -14.64 5.89
CA LYS A 203 -8.29 -14.66 7.01
C LYS A 203 -7.79 -15.43 8.23
N ASN A 204 -7.11 -16.57 8.02
CA ASN A 204 -6.51 -17.39 9.08
C ASN A 204 -5.23 -16.80 9.70
N GLN A 205 -4.77 -15.66 9.22
CA GLN A 205 -3.54 -14.97 9.64
C GLN A 205 -3.84 -13.57 10.22
N GLN A 206 -5.11 -13.14 10.20
CA GLN A 206 -5.56 -11.89 10.82
C GLN A 206 -5.45 -11.93 12.35
N GLY A 207 -5.41 -10.76 12.98
CA GLY A 207 -5.25 -10.63 14.44
C GLY A 207 -3.82 -10.82 14.96
N LYS A 208 -2.88 -11.30 14.13
CA LYS A 208 -1.47 -11.55 14.48
C LYS A 208 -0.53 -10.35 14.24
N LYS A 209 -1.08 -9.14 14.16
CA LYS A 209 -0.35 -7.88 13.88
C LYS A 209 0.34 -7.79 12.51
N LEU A 210 0.17 -8.76 11.61
CA LEU A 210 0.80 -8.72 10.27
C LEU A 210 0.40 -7.48 9.46
N GLY A 211 -0.89 -7.12 9.47
CA GLY A 211 -1.37 -5.88 8.82
C GLY A 211 -0.71 -4.62 9.38
N LEU A 212 -0.50 -4.56 10.69
CA LEU A 212 0.22 -3.43 11.33
C LEU A 212 1.66 -3.35 10.81
N ARG A 213 2.35 -4.50 10.70
CA ARG A 213 3.73 -4.55 10.19
C ARG A 213 3.82 -4.14 8.72
N ILE A 214 2.83 -4.53 7.90
CA ILE A 214 2.71 -4.08 6.51
C ILE A 214 2.60 -2.55 6.45
N ILE A 215 1.69 -1.94 7.20
CA ILE A 215 1.53 -0.47 7.21
C ILE A 215 2.81 0.23 7.68
N GLN A 216 3.43 -0.26 8.75
CA GLN A 216 4.69 0.32 9.26
C GLN A 216 5.83 0.24 8.23
N ALA A 217 5.95 -0.89 7.52
CA ALA A 217 6.96 -1.05 6.47
C ALA A 217 6.68 -0.10 5.29
N LEU A 218 5.45 0.00 4.82
CA LEU A 218 5.07 0.88 3.71
C LEU A 218 5.25 2.37 4.05
N ASP A 219 4.89 2.77 5.26
CA ASP A 219 5.08 4.16 5.73
C ASP A 219 6.57 4.49 5.88
N HIS A 220 7.38 3.53 6.34
CA HIS A 220 8.83 3.67 6.33
C HIS A 220 9.39 3.83 4.91
N VAL A 221 9.00 2.97 3.96
CA VAL A 221 9.41 3.10 2.55
C VAL A 221 9.07 4.49 2.01
N ALA A 222 7.82 4.94 2.19
CA ALA A 222 7.38 6.27 1.72
C ALA A 222 8.24 7.39 2.30
N LYS A 223 8.54 7.33 3.60
CA LYS A 223 9.38 8.32 4.28
C LYS A 223 10.82 8.30 3.74
N GLU A 224 11.43 7.13 3.60
CA GLU A 224 12.82 6.99 3.15
C GLU A 224 13.02 7.47 1.71
N VAL A 225 12.02 7.30 0.84
CA VAL A 225 12.07 7.81 -0.55
C VAL A 225 11.69 9.29 -0.67
N GLY A 226 11.37 9.95 0.45
CA GLY A 226 11.18 11.41 0.51
C GLY A 226 9.74 11.90 0.41
N CYS A 227 8.74 11.04 0.63
CA CYS A 227 7.35 11.48 0.74
C CYS A 227 7.16 12.40 1.96
N TYR A 228 6.46 13.51 1.77
CA TYR A 228 6.12 14.40 2.89
C TYR A 228 4.91 13.90 3.70
N LYS A 229 4.16 12.95 3.14
CA LYS A 229 3.09 12.20 3.81
C LYS A 229 2.77 10.90 3.08
N SER A 230 2.15 9.98 3.82
CA SER A 230 1.44 8.82 3.30
C SER A 230 -0.06 9.01 3.49
N ILE A 231 -0.88 8.60 2.52
CA ILE A 231 -2.34 8.58 2.61
C ILE A 231 -2.88 7.23 2.16
N LEU A 232 -4.11 6.93 2.58
CA LEU A 232 -4.88 5.77 2.18
C LEU A 232 -6.36 6.07 2.40
N ASP A 233 -7.21 5.34 1.70
CA ASP A 233 -8.64 5.34 1.91
C ASP A 233 -9.08 4.07 2.67
N CYS A 234 -10.13 4.21 3.49
CA CYS A 234 -10.65 3.11 4.28
C CYS A 234 -12.13 3.28 4.60
N SER A 235 -12.81 2.16 4.87
CA SER A 235 -14.17 2.14 5.38
C SER A 235 -14.22 2.54 6.86
N GLU A 236 -15.40 2.90 7.35
CA GLU A 236 -15.61 3.13 8.78
C GLU A 236 -15.29 1.88 9.63
N ALA A 237 -15.54 0.67 9.10
CA ALA A 237 -15.31 -0.58 9.81
C ALA A 237 -13.83 -0.87 10.09
N ASN A 238 -12.90 -0.35 9.27
CA ASN A 238 -11.46 -0.54 9.45
C ASN A 238 -10.70 0.73 9.85
N GLU A 239 -11.38 1.89 9.99
CA GLU A 239 -10.75 3.15 10.47
C GLU A 239 -9.98 2.92 11.79
N GLY A 240 -10.57 2.20 12.74
CA GLY A 240 -9.95 1.91 14.03
C GLY A 240 -8.66 1.08 13.94
N PHE A 241 -8.43 0.33 12.85
CA PHE A 241 -7.15 -0.33 12.58
C PHE A 241 -6.09 0.68 12.13
N TYR A 242 -6.43 1.58 11.22
CA TYR A 242 -5.49 2.60 10.72
C TYR A 242 -5.13 3.63 11.79
N VAL A 243 -6.05 3.98 12.69
CA VAL A 243 -5.75 4.78 13.89
C VAL A 243 -4.68 4.11 14.76
N LYS A 244 -4.76 2.79 14.96
CA LYS A 244 -3.73 2.02 15.69
C LYS A 244 -2.39 1.96 14.97
N CYS A 245 -2.37 2.18 13.66
CA CYS A 245 -1.15 2.29 12.87
C CYS A 245 -0.55 3.72 12.88
N GLY A 246 -1.20 4.68 13.55
CA GLY A 246 -0.72 6.06 13.66
C GLY A 246 -1.31 7.02 12.63
N PHE A 247 -2.20 6.55 11.74
CA PHE A 247 -2.90 7.39 10.78
C PHE A 247 -4.05 8.15 11.45
N LYS A 248 -4.49 9.24 10.81
CA LYS A 248 -5.61 10.09 11.25
C LYS A 248 -6.51 10.38 10.07
N ARG A 249 -7.82 10.51 10.32
CA ARG A 249 -8.79 10.94 9.30
C ARG A 249 -8.40 12.29 8.73
N ALA A 250 -8.29 12.40 7.41
CA ALA A 250 -7.80 13.59 6.72
C ALA A 250 -8.69 14.08 5.57
N GLY A 251 -9.77 13.36 5.25
CA GLY A 251 -10.67 13.70 4.15
C GLY A 251 -11.78 12.65 3.97
N LEU A 252 -12.48 12.76 2.84
CA LEU A 252 -13.46 11.79 2.35
C LEU A 252 -12.99 11.26 1.00
N GLU A 253 -13.00 9.94 0.84
CA GLU A 253 -12.86 9.31 -0.47
C GLU A 253 -14.14 9.55 -1.27
N MET A 254 -13.99 9.91 -2.54
CA MET A 254 -15.09 10.05 -3.48
C MET A 254 -14.81 9.16 -4.69
N ALA A 255 -15.75 8.28 -5.03
CA ALA A 255 -15.60 7.34 -6.14
C ALA A 255 -16.64 7.57 -7.24
N HIS A 256 -16.23 7.42 -8.49
CA HIS A 256 -17.11 7.33 -9.66
C HIS A 256 -16.68 6.11 -10.49
N TYR A 257 -17.45 5.03 -10.38
CA TYR A 257 -17.17 3.78 -11.08
C TYR A 257 -17.69 3.85 -12.53
N TYR A 258 -16.85 3.45 -13.48
CA TYR A 258 -17.22 3.35 -14.89
C TYR A 258 -17.68 1.92 -15.20
N GLU A 259 -18.90 1.74 -15.69
CA GLU A 259 -19.37 0.42 -16.14
C GLU A 259 -18.66 0.01 -17.45
N GLY A 260 -17.82 -1.03 -17.40
CA GLY A 260 -17.35 -1.74 -18.58
C GLY A 260 -18.39 -2.77 -19.06
N PRO A 261 -18.24 -3.37 -20.26
CA PRO A 261 -19.06 -4.53 -20.64
C PRO A 261 -18.83 -5.63 -19.59
N LYS A 262 -19.87 -5.91 -18.80
CA LYS A 262 -19.81 -6.87 -17.69
C LYS A 262 -19.20 -8.17 -18.17
N SER A 263 -18.04 -8.52 -17.62
CA SER A 263 -17.50 -9.86 -17.87
C SER A 263 -18.46 -10.89 -17.26
N SER A 264 -18.42 -12.13 -17.73
CA SER A 264 -19.26 -13.21 -17.16
C SER A 264 -19.03 -13.43 -15.66
N TYR A 265 -17.96 -12.86 -15.09
CA TYR A 265 -17.55 -12.97 -13.71
C TYR A 265 -18.30 -12.01 -12.76
N GLU A 266 -18.81 -10.88 -13.26
CA GLU A 266 -19.52 -9.88 -12.43
C GLU A 266 -21.02 -10.20 -12.25
N ARG A 267 -21.46 -11.42 -12.64
CA ARG A 267 -22.85 -11.89 -12.55
C ARG A 267 -23.10 -12.89 -11.42
N SER A 268 -22.11 -13.23 -10.60
CA SER A 268 -22.22 -14.21 -9.50
C SER A 268 -22.09 -13.55 -8.14
#